data_AF-A0A962E1X3-F1
#
_entry.id   AF-A0A962E1X3-F1
#
_cell.length_a   1.000
_cell.length_b   1.000
_cell.length_c   1.000
_cell.angle_alpha   90.00
_cell.angle_beta   90.00
_cell.angle_gamma   90.00
#
_symmetry.space_group_name_H-M   'P 1'
#
loop_
_entity.id
_entity.type
_entity.pdbx_description
1 polymer ?
#
loop_
_entity_poly.entity_id
_entity_poly.type
_entity_poly.pdbx_seq_one_letter_code
_entity_poly.pdbx_strand_id
1 'polypeptide(L)'
;MSNNNIILEKTYNFSIRIVKLYKYMVSNQKEYTLSKQILRSGTSIGANVEEAIGGISKKTSYQNSQFHTKKQERLTTDSDF
;
A
#
# COMPACT_ATOMS: atom_id res chain seq x y z
N MET A 1 13.28 -13.86 -18.73
CA MET A 1 12.26 -14.61 -17.96
C MET A 1 11.63 -13.64 -16.98
N SER A 2 10.34 -13.37 -17.10
CA SER A 2 9.62 -12.47 -16.19
C SER A 2 9.63 -13.11 -14.80
N ASN A 3 10.50 -12.61 -13.92
CA ASN A 3 10.48 -12.97 -12.50
C ASN A 3 9.20 -12.39 -11.88
N ASN A 4 8.07 -13.02 -12.17
CA ASN A 4 6.78 -12.70 -11.57
C ASN A 4 6.88 -13.08 -10.09
N ASN A 5 7.30 -12.13 -9.27
CA ASN A 5 7.29 -12.30 -7.83
C ASN A 5 5.83 -12.26 -7.38
N ILE A 6 5.22 -13.44 -7.27
CA ILE A 6 3.83 -13.63 -6.86
C ILE A 6 3.54 -12.93 -5.53
N ILE A 7 4.54 -12.85 -4.63
CA ILE A 7 4.41 -12.17 -3.35
C ILE A 7 4.28 -10.66 -3.57
N LEU A 8 5.12 -10.06 -4.43
CA LEU A 8 5.04 -8.62 -4.76
C LEU A 8 3.69 -8.25 -5.37
N GLU A 9 3.19 -9.04 -6.31
CA GLU A 9 1.89 -8.79 -6.95
C GLU A 9 0.74 -8.88 -5.94
N LYS A 10 0.75 -9.93 -5.10
CA LYS A 10 -0.29 -10.12 -4.07
C LYS A 10 -0.27 -9.01 -3.02
N THR A 11 0.90 -8.60 -2.55
CA THR A 11 1.03 -7.57 -1.51
C THR A 11 0.70 -6.17 -2.06
N TYR A 12 1.00 -5.92 -3.33
CA TYR A 12 0.56 -4.72 -4.04
C TYR A 12 -0.97 -4.66 -4.15
N ASN A 13 -1.60 -5.71 -4.67
CA ASN A 13 -3.07 -5.80 -4.78
C ASN A 13 -3.75 -5.71 -3.41
N PHE A 14 -3.17 -6.32 -2.37
CA PHE A 14 -3.63 -6.19 -1.00
C PHE A 14 -3.57 -4.74 -0.49
N SER A 15 -2.47 -4.03 -0.76
CA SER A 15 -2.31 -2.62 -0.35
C SER A 15 -3.38 -1.72 -0.96
N ILE A 16 -3.73 -1.93 -2.24
CA ILE A 16 -4.84 -1.22 -2.90
C ILE A 16 -6.17 -1.46 -2.18
N ARG A 17 -6.46 -2.72 -1.82
CA ARG A 17 -7.70 -3.06 -1.10
C ARG A 17 -7.79 -2.38 0.26
N ILE A 18 -6.66 -2.27 0.98
CA ILE A 18 -6.59 -1.56 2.27
C ILE A 18 -6.90 -0.07 2.10
N VAL A 19 -6.37 0.58 1.05
CA VAL A 19 -6.69 2.00 0.76
C VAL A 19 -8.19 2.16 0.47
N LYS A 20 -8.79 1.27 -0.32
CA LYS A 20 -10.24 1.29 -0.60
C LYS A 20 -11.06 1.08 0.68
N LEU A 21 -10.66 0.14 1.54
CA LEU A 21 -11.29 -0.10 2.84
C LEU A 21 -11.20 1.14 3.76
N TYR A 22 -10.02 1.75 3.85
CA TYR A 22 -9.82 2.98 4.62
C TYR A 22 -10.76 4.10 4.16
N LYS A 23 -10.83 4.34 2.84
CA LYS A 23 -11.74 5.33 2.25
C LYS A 23 -13.18 5.05 2.65
N TYR A 24 -13.64 3.80 2.50
CA TYR A 24 -14.99 3.38 2.89
C TYR A 24 -15.28 3.58 4.38
N MET A 25 -14.38 3.18 5.28
CA MET A 25 -14.55 3.34 6.72
C MET A 25 -14.66 4.82 7.12
N VAL A 26 -13.85 5.68 6.48
CA VAL A 26 -13.87 7.12 6.72
C VAL A 26 -15.13 7.78 6.15
N SER A 27 -15.56 7.44 4.93
CA SER A 27 -16.71 8.07 4.27
C SER A 27 -18.06 7.58 4.79
N ASN A 28 -18.19 6.28 5.05
CA ASN A 28 -19.49 5.67 5.36
C ASN A 28 -19.70 5.45 6.86
N GLN A 29 -18.63 5.12 7.60
CA GLN A 29 -18.74 4.79 9.03
C GLN A 29 -18.23 5.89 9.95
N LYS A 30 -17.58 6.94 9.39
CA LYS A 30 -16.92 8.00 10.16
C LYS A 30 -15.93 7.44 11.20
N GLU A 31 -15.28 6.33 10.86
CA GLU A 31 -14.25 5.72 11.70
C GLU A 31 -12.88 6.26 11.25
N TYR A 32 -12.15 6.88 12.18
CA TYR A 32 -10.88 7.56 11.88
C TYR A 32 -9.66 7.01 12.63
N THR A 33 -9.85 6.25 13.70
CA THR A 33 -8.75 5.83 14.57
C THR A 33 -8.23 4.48 14.13
N LEU A 34 -9.11 3.49 14.02
CA LEU A 34 -8.79 2.14 13.58
C LEU A 34 -8.47 2.12 12.08
N SER A 35 -9.19 2.90 11.28
CA SER A 35 -9.00 3.03 9.83
C SER A 35 -7.59 3.53 9.51
N LYS A 36 -7.07 4.50 10.27
CA LYS A 36 -5.67 4.96 10.14
C LYS A 36 -4.67 3.88 10.55
N GLN A 37 -4.96 3.09 11.58
CA GLN A 37 -4.08 1.99 11.98
C GLN A 37 -4.04 0.91 10.90
N ILE A 38 -5.19 0.51 10.37
CA ILE A 38 -5.34 -0.46 9.27
C ILE A 38 -4.65 0.05 8.01
N LEU A 39 -4.81 1.33 7.66
CA LEU A 39 -4.14 1.93 6.50
C LEU A 39 -2.62 1.78 6.61
N ARG A 40 -2.06 2.14 7.76
CA ARG A 40 -0.60 2.10 8.00
C ARG A 40 -0.05 0.68 8.03
N SER A 41 -0.73 -0.25 8.72
CA SER A 41 -0.26 -1.62 8.84
C SER A 41 -0.47 -2.43 7.55
N GLY A 42 -1.55 -2.16 6.82
CA GLY A 42 -1.87 -2.87 5.59
C GLY A 42 -1.01 -2.46 4.40
N THR A 43 -0.67 -1.16 4.26
CA THR A 43 0.22 -0.71 3.16
C THR A 43 1.70 -0.95 3.46
N SER A 44 2.11 -1.04 4.74
CA SER A 44 3.50 -1.35 5.10
C SER A 44 3.92 -2.75 4.67
N ILE A 45 2.98 -3.70 4.53
CA ILE A 45 3.25 -5.04 4.01
C ILE A 45 3.77 -4.98 2.56
N GLY A 46 3.10 -4.22 1.70
CA GLY A 46 3.55 -4.01 0.31
C GLY A 46 4.89 -3.29 0.24
N ALA A 47 5.06 -2.23 1.04
CA ALA A 47 6.31 -1.47 1.11
C ALA A 47 7.49 -2.32 1.60
N ASN A 48 7.31 -3.16 2.63
CA ASN A 48 8.34 -4.04 3.15
C ASN A 48 8.74 -5.12 2.15
N VAL A 49 7.79 -5.63 1.36
CA VAL A 49 8.08 -6.62 0.31
C VAL A 49 8.82 -5.96 -0.86
N GLU A 50 8.42 -4.76 -1.27
CA GLU A 50 9.13 -3.97 -2.28
C GLU A 50 10.56 -3.63 -1.82
N GLU A 51 10.73 -3.25 -0.54
CA GLU A 51 12.05 -3.03 0.08
C GLU A 51 12.83 -4.33 0.21
N ALA A 52 12.25 -5.48 0.53
CA ALA A 52 13.00 -6.74 0.59
C ALA A 52 13.55 -7.15 -0.79
N ILE A 53 12.81 -6.83 -1.86
CA ILE A 53 13.21 -7.10 -3.24
C ILE A 53 14.25 -6.08 -3.73
N GLY A 54 14.04 -4.79 -3.48
CA GLY A 54 14.97 -3.71 -3.87
C GLY A 54 16.15 -3.51 -2.93
N GLY A 55 16.03 -3.95 -1.69
CA GLY A 55 16.94 -3.79 -0.55
C GLY A 55 18.09 -4.79 -0.51
N ILE A 56 18.15 -5.69 -1.49
CA ILE A 56 19.45 -6.23 -1.93
C ILE A 56 20.41 -5.07 -2.33
N SER A 57 19.90 -3.86 -2.64
CA SER A 57 20.71 -2.73 -3.11
C SER A 57 20.86 -1.49 -2.20
N LYS A 58 20.00 -1.14 -1.22
CA LYS A 58 20.23 -0.07 -0.19
C LYS A 58 18.99 0.20 0.70
N LYS A 59 19.23 0.54 1.98
CA LYS A 59 18.30 0.59 3.12
C LYS A 59 17.84 2.02 3.49
N THR A 60 16.54 2.27 3.67
CA THR A 60 15.96 3.20 4.69
C THR A 60 14.42 3.10 4.74
N SER A 61 13.87 2.88 5.94
CA SER A 61 12.58 2.16 6.13
C SER A 61 11.39 2.98 6.67
N TYR A 62 11.48 4.31 6.85
CA TYR A 62 10.40 5.08 7.52
C TYR A 62 9.73 6.16 6.67
N GLN A 63 10.40 6.75 5.67
CA GLN A 63 9.79 7.77 4.82
C GLN A 63 8.78 7.16 3.82
N ASN A 64 9.03 5.96 3.32
CA ASN A 64 8.41 5.45 2.10
C ASN A 64 6.93 5.06 2.25
N SER A 65 6.47 4.59 3.42
CA SER A 65 5.06 4.16 3.61
C SER A 65 4.05 5.26 3.23
N GLN A 66 4.31 6.51 3.61
CA GLN A 66 3.44 7.64 3.26
C GLN A 66 3.56 8.05 1.78
N PHE A 67 4.73 7.87 1.15
CA PHE A 67 4.93 8.10 -0.28
C PHE A 67 4.24 7.04 -1.15
N HIS A 68 4.29 5.76 -0.75
CA HIS A 68 3.61 4.68 -1.47
C HIS A 68 2.09 4.80 -1.36
N THR A 69 1.55 5.18 -0.20
CA THR A 69 0.12 5.49 -0.07
C THR A 69 -0.29 6.59 -1.05
N LYS A 70 0.45 7.72 -1.11
CA LYS A 70 0.17 8.81 -2.06
C LYS A 70 0.38 8.42 -3.53
N LYS A 71 1.33 7.55 -3.83
CA LYS A 71 1.59 7.03 -5.18
C LYS A 71 0.49 6.07 -5.63
N GLN A 72 0.03 5.19 -4.73
CA GLN A 72 -1.07 4.25 -4.99
C GLN A 72 -2.41 4.98 -5.09
N GLU A 73 -2.66 6.00 -4.27
CA GLU A 73 -3.85 6.86 -4.39
C GLU A 73 -3.92 7.53 -5.78
N ARG A 74 -2.80 8.05 -6.29
CA ARG A 74 -2.73 8.60 -7.67
C ARG A 74 -2.96 7.56 -8.77
N LEU A 75 -2.47 6.33 -8.61
CA LEU A 75 -2.71 5.26 -9.59
C LEU A 75 -4.17 4.77 -9.57
N THR A 76 -4.87 4.89 -8.44
CA THR A 76 -6.31 4.58 -8.34
C THR A 76 -7.22 5.69 -8.84
N THR A 77 -6.74 6.92 -9.03
CA THR A 77 -7.55 8.01 -9.62
C THR A 77 -7.52 8.01 -11.14
N ASP A 78 -6.54 7.36 -11.76
CA ASP A 78 -6.38 7.30 -13.22
C ASP A 78 -6.98 6.03 -13.85
N SER A 79 -7.55 5.11 -13.05
CA SER A 79 -8.17 3.85 -13.51
C SER A 79 -9.67 3.75 -13.26
N ASP A 80 -10.30 4.84 -12.83
CA ASP A 80 -11.76 4.94 -12.70
C ASP A 80 -12.36 5.86 -13.80
N PHE A 81 -12.01 5.56 -15.06
CA PHE A 81 -12.86 5.74 -16.24
C PHE A 81 -12.74 4.53 -17.17
#